data_AF-A0A931QX90-F1
#
_entry.id   AF-A0A931QX90-F1
#
_cell.length_a   1.000
_cell.length_b   1.000
_cell.length_c   1.000
_cell.angle_alpha   90.00
_cell.angle_beta   90.00
_cell.angle_gamma   90.00
#
_symmetry.space_group_name_H-M   'P 1'
#
loop_
_entity.id
_entity.type
_entity.pdbx_description
1 polymer ?
#
loop_
_entity_poly.entity_id
_entity_poly.type
_entity_poly.pdbx_seq_one_letter_code
_entity_poly.pdbx_strand_id
1 'polypeptide(L)'
;MENPRAWDKRHRRRRVPLAREQNAGGVLVLWSTLCLLATLTWVPRGLLAQTSEPAKSEAEARPQEAAPEESPQRSRKSFPVRNGSVTYQRVEESEKRKTRDGEVEIQRVRMPSWGGTRDVIMEREIRTRKLPDGTVEKEYVLKNPDGADRMAPIEIIRERIKKSGEATTTEREVLKPGYDGRWTPTRKETVSESGPESARQIVKEVFEPTVTGEWKVVDRETTASKSSDDGKESRTVRQLPDSYGRLSDFEVRDERTTTQEGRESRAVSVRRRDLQDTDHPRMFLVERTVTDQVKSADGKVTTKSVTESDLLAGGATRNVTSSSPQIVEETTEVEAPGEGGSGEKVVEVKQRGAVDSSLRPAYQVVQQTDREGNVRQVFIPKAR
;
A
#
# COMPACT_ATOMS: atom_id res chain seq x y z
N MET A 1 62.58 10.23 -17.80
CA MET A 1 62.49 10.59 -19.22
C MET A 1 61.09 11.12 -19.48
N GLU A 2 61.02 12.38 -19.94
CA GLU A 2 59.94 13.04 -20.69
C GLU A 2 58.47 12.92 -20.22
N ASN A 3 58.06 13.91 -19.40
CA ASN A 3 56.96 14.90 -19.57
C ASN A 3 56.11 14.84 -20.89
N PRO A 4 54.98 15.59 -21.02
CA PRO A 4 53.81 15.87 -20.15
C PRO A 4 52.48 16.00 -20.96
N ARG A 5 51.38 16.44 -20.31
CA ARG A 5 50.30 17.38 -20.75
C ARG A 5 48.96 16.92 -20.15
N ALA A 6 48.40 17.53 -19.10
CA ALA A 6 47.99 18.92 -18.88
C ALA A 6 46.83 19.38 -19.78
N TRP A 7 45.84 20.01 -19.12
CA TRP A 7 44.84 20.98 -19.59
C TRP A 7 43.48 20.45 -20.10
N ASP A 8 42.34 21.12 -19.89
CA ASP A 8 41.90 22.24 -19.02
C ASP A 8 40.40 22.48 -19.28
N LYS A 9 39.75 23.24 -18.39
CA LYS A 9 38.58 24.13 -18.59
C LYS A 9 37.23 23.52 -18.99
N ARG A 10 36.21 23.53 -18.09
CA ARG A 10 35.41 24.67 -17.53
C ARG A 10 34.23 25.09 -18.41
N HIS A 11 33.13 25.39 -17.68
CA HIS A 11 32.03 26.32 -17.98
C HIS A 11 30.93 25.79 -18.93
N ARG A 12 29.63 26.07 -18.75
CA ARG A 12 28.78 26.70 -17.71
C ARG A 12 27.35 26.63 -18.26
N ARG A 13 26.36 26.66 -17.35
CA ARG A 13 25.00 27.24 -17.50
C ARG A 13 23.89 26.43 -18.20
N ARG A 14 22.99 25.93 -17.33
CA ARG A 14 21.55 26.21 -17.23
C ARG A 14 20.81 26.61 -18.53
N ARG A 15 19.76 25.85 -18.86
CA ARG A 15 18.37 26.35 -19.04
C ARG A 15 17.38 25.17 -19.00
N VAL A 16 16.39 25.31 -18.11
CA VAL A 16 15.05 24.68 -18.13
C VAL A 16 14.17 25.67 -18.93
N PRO A 17 13.22 25.25 -19.80
CA PRO A 17 11.83 25.08 -19.33
C PRO A 17 10.90 24.11 -20.09
N LEU A 18 9.82 23.72 -19.37
CA LEU A 18 8.41 23.51 -19.77
C LEU A 18 8.10 22.44 -20.84
N ALA A 19 7.48 21.31 -20.51
CA ALA A 19 6.04 21.09 -20.21
C ALA A 19 5.08 21.22 -21.41
N ARG A 20 4.56 20.08 -21.88
CA ARG A 20 3.14 19.81 -22.26
C ARG A 20 3.01 18.34 -22.72
N GLU A 21 2.16 17.53 -22.08
CA GLU A 21 0.77 17.20 -22.50
C GLU A 21 0.74 16.53 -23.89
N GLN A 22 0.07 15.40 -24.16
CA GLN A 22 -1.02 14.69 -23.48
C GLN A 22 -1.31 13.40 -24.29
N ASN A 23 -1.90 12.38 -23.64
CA ASN A 23 -2.85 11.38 -24.18
C ASN A 23 -2.29 10.27 -25.10
N ALA A 24 -2.78 9.01 -25.08
CA ALA A 24 -3.81 8.33 -24.30
C ALA A 24 -3.76 6.81 -24.61
N GLY A 25 -4.40 6.02 -23.77
CA GLY A 25 -4.76 4.60 -24.01
C GLY A 25 -4.02 3.68 -23.04
N GLY A 26 -4.58 3.19 -21.94
CA GLY A 26 -5.95 2.77 -21.68
C GLY A 26 -5.95 1.25 -21.54
N VAL A 27 -6.27 0.72 -20.36
CA VAL A 27 -6.97 -0.56 -20.12
C VAL A 27 -7.26 -0.69 -18.61
N LEU A 28 -8.48 -1.18 -18.34
CA LEU A 28 -9.10 -1.49 -17.06
C LEU A 28 -8.26 -2.34 -16.10
N VAL A 29 -8.26 -1.98 -14.80
CA VAL A 29 -8.27 -2.96 -13.68
C VAL A 29 -9.04 -2.38 -12.49
N LEU A 30 -10.05 -3.11 -11.99
CA LEU A 30 -10.72 -2.88 -10.70
C LEU A 30 -9.70 -2.94 -9.56
N TRP A 31 -9.55 -1.88 -8.77
CA TRP A 31 -8.85 -1.94 -7.48
C TRP A 31 -9.65 -1.28 -6.36
N SER A 32 -10.14 -2.16 -5.50
CA SER A 32 -10.49 -1.93 -4.12
C SER A 32 -9.18 -1.78 -3.33
N THR A 33 -8.79 -0.56 -2.93
CA THR A 33 -7.97 -0.24 -1.75
C THR A 33 -7.67 1.25 -1.76
N LEU A 34 -8.43 2.00 -0.97
CA LEU A 34 -8.19 3.41 -0.71
C LEU A 34 -7.22 3.53 0.48
N CYS A 35 -5.91 3.39 0.22
CA CYS A 35 -4.86 3.82 1.11
C CYS A 35 -4.10 4.97 0.44
N LEU A 36 -4.60 6.19 0.61
CA LEU A 36 -3.84 7.40 0.27
C LEU A 36 -3.26 7.97 1.58
N LEU A 37 -2.01 7.60 1.85
CA LEU A 37 -1.10 8.28 2.76
C LEU A 37 -0.81 9.67 2.19
N ALA A 38 -1.40 10.71 2.78
CA ALA A 38 -1.00 12.09 2.57
C ALA A 38 -0.01 12.50 3.67
N THR A 39 1.26 12.54 3.28
CA THR A 39 2.28 13.56 3.63
C THR A 39 2.32 14.09 5.07
N LEU A 40 3.27 13.58 5.86
CA LEU A 40 3.91 14.37 6.92
C LEU A 40 4.70 15.52 6.26
N THR A 41 4.25 16.76 6.42
CA THR A 41 5.14 17.92 6.34
C THR A 41 5.74 18.18 7.71
N TRP A 42 7.05 18.05 7.75
CA TRP A 42 7.94 18.37 8.86
C TRP A 42 8.18 19.90 8.84
N VAL A 43 7.96 20.58 9.95
CA VAL A 43 8.46 21.95 10.20
C VAL A 43 9.39 21.87 11.40
N PRO A 44 10.70 22.18 11.28
CA PRO A 44 11.56 22.32 12.44
C PRO A 44 11.36 23.70 13.10
N ARG A 45 11.36 23.69 14.44
CA ARG A 45 11.34 24.87 15.31
C ARG A 45 12.67 24.94 16.07
N GLY A 46 13.31 26.10 16.05
CA GLY A 46 14.47 26.53 16.84
C GLY A 46 14.93 27.87 16.28
N LEU A 47 15.28 28.93 17.01
CA LEU A 47 15.82 29.05 18.36
C LEU A 47 15.56 30.49 18.91
N LEU A 48 15.86 30.66 20.20
CA LEU A 48 15.61 31.77 21.14
C LEU A 48 16.43 33.08 20.98
N ALA A 49 16.00 34.07 21.79
CA ALA A 49 16.66 35.30 22.32
C ALA A 49 16.45 36.58 21.48
N GLN A 50 16.15 37.78 22.03
CA GLN A 50 16.52 38.40 23.32
C GLN A 50 15.67 39.68 23.59
N THR A 51 15.34 39.97 24.87
CA THR A 51 15.19 41.29 25.60
C THR A 51 14.42 42.47 24.96
N SER A 52 13.52 43.25 25.60
CA SER A 52 13.53 43.89 26.95
C SER A 52 12.15 44.47 27.37
N GLU A 53 11.88 44.56 28.68
CA GLU A 53 10.80 45.29 29.39
C GLU A 53 10.86 46.85 29.25
N PRO A 54 9.98 47.68 29.90
CA PRO A 54 8.50 47.63 30.07
C PRO A 54 7.81 49.02 29.86
N ALA A 55 6.49 49.09 29.69
CA ALA A 55 5.70 50.30 30.04
C ALA A 55 4.20 50.01 30.24
N LYS A 56 3.67 50.55 31.35
CA LYS A 56 2.26 50.59 31.80
C LYS A 56 1.25 51.04 30.73
N SER A 57 0.09 50.38 30.68
CA SER A 57 -1.20 51.07 30.87
C SER A 57 -2.31 50.10 31.26
N GLU A 58 -3.15 50.59 32.16
CA GLU A 58 -4.33 49.99 32.76
C GLU A 58 -5.53 50.38 31.88
N ALA A 59 -6.31 49.41 31.35
CA ALA A 59 -7.64 49.68 30.79
C ALA A 59 -8.47 48.39 30.63
N GLU A 60 -9.57 48.35 31.37
CA GLU A 60 -10.88 47.82 31.00
C GLU A 60 -11.03 46.34 30.59
N ALA A 61 -11.80 45.64 31.42
CA ALA A 61 -12.53 44.43 31.09
C ALA A 61 -13.28 44.57 29.76
N ARG A 62 -12.83 43.84 28.75
CA ARG A 62 -13.63 43.46 27.58
C ARG A 62 -13.97 41.97 27.69
N PRO A 63 -15.22 41.56 27.39
CA PRO A 63 -15.55 40.15 27.26
C PRO A 63 -14.62 39.54 26.21
N GLN A 64 -14.02 38.39 26.52
CA GLN A 64 -13.32 37.56 25.53
C GLN A 64 -14.34 37.17 24.46
N GLU A 65 -14.30 37.90 23.36
CA GLU A 65 -14.96 37.59 22.10
C GLU A 65 -14.50 36.19 21.69
N ALA A 66 -15.46 35.27 21.56
CA ALA A 66 -15.21 33.93 21.07
C ALA A 66 -14.46 34.04 19.73
N ALA A 67 -13.32 33.36 19.61
CA ALA A 67 -12.58 33.30 18.36
C ALA A 67 -13.54 32.90 17.22
N PRO A 68 -13.51 33.58 16.06
CA PRO A 68 -14.43 33.31 14.97
C PRO A 68 -14.29 31.85 14.52
N GLU A 69 -15.42 31.13 14.47
CA GLU A 69 -15.49 29.80 13.88
C GLU A 69 -14.99 29.87 12.43
N GLU A 70 -13.87 29.21 12.16
CA GLU A 70 -13.29 29.07 10.83
C GLU A 70 -14.36 28.44 9.90
N SER A 71 -14.67 29.11 8.79
CA SER A 71 -15.77 28.71 7.90
C SER A 71 -15.56 27.31 7.31
N PRO A 72 -16.64 26.54 7.05
CA PRO A 72 -16.53 25.16 6.61
C PRO A 72 -15.82 25.06 5.26
N GLN A 73 -14.76 24.25 5.20
CA GLN A 73 -14.04 23.97 3.97
C GLN A 73 -14.80 22.90 3.18
N ARG A 74 -15.30 23.28 1.99
CA ARG A 74 -16.07 22.38 1.11
C ARG A 74 -15.26 22.02 -0.13
N SER A 75 -15.36 20.76 -0.57
CA SER A 75 -14.80 20.28 -1.83
C SER A 75 -15.82 19.41 -2.57
N ARG A 76 -15.77 19.44 -3.89
CA ARG A 76 -16.67 18.69 -4.77
C ARG A 76 -15.89 18.17 -5.96
N LYS A 77 -16.00 16.88 -6.24
CA LYS A 77 -15.40 16.21 -7.41
C LYS A 77 -16.48 15.44 -8.15
N SER A 78 -16.39 15.41 -9.47
CA SER A 78 -17.33 14.69 -10.33
C SER A 78 -16.56 13.73 -11.22
N PHE A 79 -17.03 12.48 -11.27
CA PHE A 79 -16.42 11.41 -12.04
C PHE A 79 -17.44 10.83 -13.02
N PRO A 80 -17.09 10.66 -14.31
CA PRO A 80 -17.90 9.88 -15.23
C PRO A 80 -17.77 8.40 -14.86
N VAL A 81 -18.89 7.71 -14.68
CA VAL A 81 -18.96 6.27 -14.40
C VAL A 81 -19.81 5.61 -15.47
N ARG A 82 -19.29 4.54 -16.08
CA ARG A 82 -19.96 3.79 -17.14
C ARG A 82 -20.58 2.53 -16.56
N ASN A 83 -21.87 2.31 -16.82
CA ASN A 83 -22.56 1.05 -16.54
C ASN A 83 -23.26 0.59 -17.82
N GLY A 84 -22.73 -0.46 -18.45
CA GLY A 84 -23.15 -0.90 -19.78
C GLY A 84 -22.92 0.17 -20.86
N SER A 85 -23.98 0.52 -21.58
CA SER A 85 -23.98 1.56 -22.62
C SER A 85 -24.18 2.99 -22.05
N VAL A 86 -24.54 3.13 -20.77
CA VAL A 86 -24.88 4.42 -20.16
C VAL A 86 -23.69 4.95 -19.35
N THR A 87 -23.40 6.24 -19.51
CA THR A 87 -22.43 6.95 -18.66
C THR A 87 -23.19 7.95 -17.78
N TYR A 88 -22.94 7.89 -16.48
CA TYR A 88 -23.53 8.81 -15.51
C TYR A 88 -22.46 9.53 -14.68
N GLN A 89 -22.83 10.64 -14.04
CA GLN A 89 -21.92 11.40 -13.19
C GLN A 89 -22.06 10.96 -11.73
N ARG A 90 -21.00 10.40 -11.16
CA ARG A 90 -20.84 10.24 -9.70
C ARG A 90 -20.26 11.55 -9.14
N VAL A 91 -20.90 12.12 -8.14
CA VAL A 91 -20.41 13.32 -7.45
C VAL A 91 -20.00 12.96 -6.04
N GLU A 92 -18.80 13.34 -5.67
CA GLU A 92 -18.27 13.19 -4.31
C GLU A 92 -18.11 14.57 -3.70
N GLU A 93 -18.72 14.77 -2.54
CA GLU A 93 -18.72 16.02 -1.79
C GLU A 93 -18.02 15.75 -0.45
N SER A 94 -17.16 16.66 0.00
CA SER A 94 -16.59 16.65 1.34
C SER A 94 -16.73 18.03 1.97
N GLU A 95 -17.18 18.06 3.22
CA GLU A 95 -17.36 19.27 4.02
C GLU A 95 -16.64 19.07 5.35
N LYS A 96 -15.64 19.90 5.62
CA LYS A 96 -14.87 19.89 6.85
C LYS A 96 -15.20 21.10 7.70
N ARG A 97 -15.40 20.89 8.99
CA ARG A 97 -15.60 21.95 9.97
C ARG A 97 -14.87 21.62 11.26
N LYS A 98 -14.27 22.63 11.87
CA LYS A 98 -13.82 22.53 13.25
C LYS A 98 -15.01 22.76 14.18
N THR A 99 -15.04 22.04 15.28
CA THR A 99 -16.05 22.12 16.34
C THR A 99 -15.31 22.22 17.67
N ARG A 100 -16.03 22.55 18.75
CA ARG A 100 -15.45 22.58 20.10
C ARG A 100 -14.81 21.25 20.50
N ASP A 101 -15.40 20.14 20.08
CA ASP A 101 -14.99 18.79 20.50
C ASP A 101 -13.97 18.15 19.54
N GLY A 102 -13.63 18.80 18.42
CA GLY A 102 -12.71 18.29 17.43
C GLY A 102 -13.04 18.71 16.00
N GLU A 103 -12.62 17.92 15.02
CA GLU A 103 -12.92 18.14 13.60
C GLU A 103 -14.03 17.19 13.13
N VAL A 104 -14.98 17.69 12.35
CA VAL A 104 -16.01 16.88 11.70
C VAL A 104 -15.86 17.03 10.19
N GLU A 105 -15.71 15.89 9.51
CA GLU A 105 -15.76 15.80 8.06
C GLU A 105 -16.99 15.01 7.62
N ILE A 106 -17.81 15.57 6.76
CA ILE A 106 -18.94 14.87 6.14
C ILE A 106 -18.63 14.65 4.67
N GLN A 107 -18.64 13.39 4.25
CA GLN A 107 -18.45 12.99 2.87
C GLN A 107 -19.75 12.42 2.32
N ARG A 108 -20.14 12.83 1.12
CA ARG A 108 -21.38 12.38 0.47
C ARG A 108 -21.07 11.88 -0.93
N VAL A 109 -21.68 10.76 -1.29
CA VAL A 109 -21.66 10.25 -2.65
C VAL A 109 -23.07 10.40 -3.23
N ARG A 110 -23.14 11.10 -4.37
CA ARG A 110 -24.36 11.23 -5.16
C ARG A 110 -24.22 10.50 -6.47
N MET A 111 -25.26 9.76 -6.83
CA MET A 111 -25.38 9.13 -8.14
C MET A 111 -26.78 9.38 -8.68
N PRO A 112 -26.94 9.57 -10.00
CA PRO A 112 -28.25 9.76 -10.57
C PRO A 112 -29.08 8.48 -10.44
N SER A 113 -30.31 8.63 -9.97
CA SER A 113 -31.34 7.59 -10.02
C SER A 113 -31.84 7.43 -11.46
N TRP A 114 -32.62 6.36 -11.70
CA TRP A 114 -33.26 6.11 -13.01
C TRP A 114 -34.19 7.27 -13.45
N GLY A 115 -34.69 8.08 -12.51
CA GLY A 115 -35.51 9.28 -12.77
C GLY A 115 -34.71 10.58 -12.95
N GLY A 116 -33.37 10.53 -12.94
CA GLY A 116 -32.50 11.70 -13.12
C GLY A 116 -32.25 12.54 -11.86
N THR A 117 -32.82 12.17 -10.71
CA THR A 117 -32.52 12.80 -9.41
C THR A 117 -31.12 12.43 -8.93
N ARG A 118 -30.38 13.38 -8.35
CA ARG A 118 -29.01 13.16 -7.83
C ARG A 118 -29.05 12.96 -6.32
N ASP A 119 -29.61 11.83 -5.93
CA ASP A 119 -29.82 11.51 -4.52
C ASP A 119 -28.50 11.11 -3.87
N VAL A 120 -28.38 11.41 -2.58
CA VAL A 120 -27.25 10.94 -1.78
C VAL A 120 -27.48 9.45 -1.54
N ILE A 121 -26.62 8.61 -2.09
CA ILE A 121 -26.73 7.16 -1.93
C ILE A 121 -25.91 6.65 -0.74
N MET A 122 -24.99 7.48 -0.25
CA MET A 122 -24.11 7.17 0.86
C MET A 122 -23.60 8.47 1.49
N GLU A 123 -23.61 8.53 2.82
CA GLU A 123 -22.97 9.59 3.60
C GLU A 123 -22.02 8.94 4.60
N ARG A 124 -20.83 9.50 4.74
CA ARG A 124 -19.86 9.13 5.77
C ARG A 124 -19.55 10.36 6.60
N GLU A 125 -19.91 10.32 7.87
CA GLU A 125 -19.53 11.34 8.85
C GLU A 125 -18.30 10.85 9.61
N ILE A 126 -17.26 11.67 9.69
CA ILE A 126 -16.00 11.38 10.37
C ILE A 126 -15.82 12.41 11.47
N ARG A 127 -15.84 11.98 12.71
CA ARG A 127 -15.57 12.83 13.88
C ARG A 127 -14.19 12.53 14.39
N THR A 128 -13.30 13.50 14.41
CA THR A 128 -11.93 13.35 14.90
C THR A 128 -11.72 14.19 16.14
N ARG A 129 -11.32 13.54 17.24
CA ARG A 129 -10.99 14.18 18.50
C ARG A 129 -9.53 13.92 18.86
N LYS A 130 -8.83 14.95 19.33
CA LYS A 130 -7.47 14.82 19.88
C LYS A 130 -7.56 14.98 21.40
N LEU A 131 -7.04 14.00 22.14
CA LEU A 131 -7.03 14.01 23.59
C LEU A 131 -5.74 14.66 24.14
N PRO A 132 -5.73 15.11 25.40
CA PRO A 132 -4.56 15.77 26.00
C PRO A 132 -3.30 14.90 26.06
N ASP A 133 -3.47 13.58 26.12
CA ASP A 133 -2.37 12.60 26.12
C ASP A 133 -1.79 12.35 24.72
N GLY A 134 -2.27 13.07 23.69
CA GLY A 134 -1.85 12.92 22.30
C GLY A 134 -2.57 11.80 21.54
N THR A 135 -3.49 11.06 22.19
CA THR A 135 -4.35 10.08 21.52
C THR A 135 -5.26 10.77 20.51
N VAL A 136 -5.43 10.16 19.34
CA VAL A 136 -6.40 10.58 18.31
C VAL A 136 -7.52 9.56 18.27
N GLU A 137 -8.75 10.00 18.52
CA GLU A 137 -9.96 9.21 18.36
C GLU A 137 -10.67 9.64 17.08
N LYS A 138 -11.14 8.67 16.31
CA LYS A 138 -11.97 8.89 15.12
C LYS A 138 -13.22 8.01 15.19
N GLU A 139 -14.37 8.59 14.95
CA GLU A 139 -15.63 7.87 14.77
C GLU A 139 -16.10 8.07 13.33
N TYR A 140 -16.25 6.98 12.60
CA TYR A 140 -16.80 6.95 11.24
C TYR A 140 -18.22 6.43 11.33
N VAL A 141 -19.20 7.23 10.93
CA VAL A 141 -20.61 6.84 10.84
C VAL A 141 -20.97 6.74 9.37
N LEU A 142 -21.12 5.51 8.88
CA LEU A 142 -21.56 5.23 7.52
C LEU A 142 -23.09 5.18 7.50
N LYS A 143 -23.70 5.91 6.56
CA LYS A 143 -25.15 6.04 6.43
C LYS A 143 -25.60 5.73 5.00
N ASN A 144 -26.76 5.10 4.87
CA ASN A 144 -27.46 4.85 3.62
C ASN A 144 -28.88 5.43 3.68
N PRO A 145 -29.53 5.66 2.52
CA PRO A 145 -30.95 5.98 2.48
C PRO A 145 -31.81 4.90 3.13
N ASP A 146 -32.79 5.30 3.95
CA ASP A 146 -33.74 4.40 4.63
C ASP A 146 -35.04 4.14 3.84
N GLY A 147 -35.15 4.69 2.64
CA GLY A 147 -36.36 4.62 1.82
C GLY A 147 -37.41 5.70 2.12
N ALA A 148 -37.19 6.54 3.14
CA ALA A 148 -38.02 7.69 3.49
C ALA A 148 -37.26 9.03 3.26
N ASP A 149 -36.33 9.04 2.31
CA ASP A 149 -35.42 10.14 1.98
C ASP A 149 -34.52 10.61 3.15
N ARG A 150 -34.30 9.77 4.16
CA ARG A 150 -33.39 10.05 5.27
C ARG A 150 -32.15 9.17 5.18
N MET A 151 -31.04 9.68 5.69
CA MET A 151 -29.79 8.91 5.83
C MET A 151 -29.77 8.22 7.20
N ALA A 152 -29.95 6.90 7.21
CA ALA A 152 -29.86 6.08 8.41
C ALA A 152 -28.44 5.48 8.54
N PRO A 153 -27.83 5.53 9.74
CA PRO A 153 -26.56 4.86 9.98
C PRO A 153 -26.68 3.34 9.84
N ILE A 154 -25.69 2.73 9.19
CA ILE A 154 -25.61 1.27 8.93
C ILE A 154 -24.34 0.63 9.48
N GLU A 155 -23.33 1.43 9.81
CA GLU A 155 -22.07 0.97 10.41
C GLU A 155 -21.44 2.14 11.16
N ILE A 156 -20.91 1.87 12.35
CA ILE A 156 -20.06 2.80 13.10
C ILE A 156 -18.70 2.14 13.27
N ILE A 157 -17.63 2.85 12.90
CA ILE A 157 -16.26 2.42 13.16
C ILE A 157 -15.65 3.41 14.14
N ARG A 158 -15.16 2.92 15.28
CA ARG A 158 -14.40 3.72 16.24
C ARG A 158 -12.95 3.34 16.12
N GLU A 159 -12.09 4.30 15.91
CA GLU A 159 -10.65 4.14 15.78
C GLU A 159 -9.95 4.99 16.86
N ARG A 160 -9.03 4.39 17.60
CA ARG A 160 -8.21 5.06 18.60
C ARG A 160 -6.75 4.83 18.28
N ILE A 161 -6.02 5.91 18.05
CA ILE A 161 -4.59 5.89 17.72
C ILE A 161 -3.83 6.50 18.88
N LYS A 162 -2.97 5.71 19.51
CA LYS A 162 -2.09 6.14 20.59
C LYS A 162 -0.65 6.00 20.14
N LYS A 163 0.13 7.08 20.28
CA LYS A 163 1.57 7.08 20.04
C LYS A 163 2.31 7.18 21.37
N SER A 164 3.30 6.31 21.58
CA SER A 164 4.13 6.30 22.78
C SER A 164 5.59 6.06 22.38
N GLY A 165 6.37 7.14 22.31
CA GLY A 165 7.74 7.09 21.79
C GLY A 165 7.76 6.62 20.33
N GLU A 166 8.49 5.53 20.08
CA GLU A 166 8.57 4.86 18.77
C GLU A 166 7.42 3.89 18.52
N ALA A 167 6.63 3.54 19.54
CA ALA A 167 5.50 2.65 19.40
C ALA A 167 4.21 3.40 19.01
N THR A 168 3.41 2.78 18.14
CA THR A 168 2.07 3.26 17.79
C THR A 168 1.09 2.11 17.92
N THR A 169 -0.03 2.34 18.61
CA THR A 169 -1.12 1.38 18.71
C THR A 169 -2.36 2.00 18.09
N THR A 170 -2.99 1.29 17.17
CA THR A 170 -4.29 1.61 16.59
C THR A 170 -5.27 0.53 16.98
N GLU A 171 -6.33 0.92 17.68
CA GLU A 171 -7.46 0.06 18.00
C GLU A 171 -8.65 0.49 17.15
N ARG A 172 -9.35 -0.46 16.55
CA ARG A 172 -10.53 -0.23 15.75
C ARG A 172 -11.65 -1.16 16.20
N GLU A 173 -12.84 -0.62 16.37
CA GLU A 173 -14.05 -1.36 16.71
C GLU A 173 -15.11 -1.07 15.65
N VAL A 174 -15.69 -2.11 15.07
CA VAL A 174 -16.79 -2.02 14.10
C VAL A 174 -18.08 -2.41 14.79
N LEU A 175 -19.07 -1.52 14.73
CA LEU A 175 -20.40 -1.71 15.27
C LEU A 175 -21.43 -1.80 14.14
N LYS A 176 -22.35 -2.74 14.30
CA LYS A 176 -23.51 -2.93 13.42
C LYS A 176 -24.80 -2.75 14.20
N PRO A 177 -25.88 -2.26 13.56
CA PRO A 177 -27.18 -2.20 14.20
C PRO A 177 -27.72 -3.63 14.35
N GLY A 178 -28.09 -4.01 15.57
CA GLY A 178 -28.79 -5.24 15.86
C GLY A 178 -30.29 -5.12 15.53
N TYR A 179 -30.99 -6.27 15.53
CA TYR A 179 -32.43 -6.32 15.32
C TYR A 179 -33.23 -5.60 16.43
N ASP A 180 -32.65 -5.44 17.61
CA ASP A 180 -33.20 -4.71 18.75
C ASP A 180 -32.95 -3.18 18.69
N GLY A 181 -32.34 -2.71 17.59
CA GLY A 181 -31.97 -1.31 17.39
C GLY A 181 -30.72 -0.86 18.14
N ARG A 182 -30.04 -1.76 18.89
CA ARG A 182 -28.80 -1.44 19.59
C ARG A 182 -27.59 -1.62 18.68
N TRP A 183 -26.58 -0.79 18.87
CA TRP A 183 -25.29 -0.96 18.19
C TRP A 183 -24.45 -1.99 18.91
N THR A 184 -24.10 -3.06 18.19
CA THR A 184 -23.32 -4.16 18.75
C THR A 184 -21.96 -4.23 18.06
N PRO A 185 -20.85 -4.32 18.81
CA PRO A 185 -19.54 -4.54 18.22
C PRO A 185 -19.50 -5.93 17.57
N THR A 186 -19.16 -6.00 16.29
CA THR A 186 -19.06 -7.26 15.54
C THR A 186 -17.62 -7.64 15.22
N ARG A 187 -16.69 -6.68 15.30
CA ARG A 187 -15.28 -6.89 15.00
C ARG A 187 -14.42 -5.87 15.73
N LYS A 188 -13.28 -6.33 16.26
CA LYS A 188 -12.21 -5.46 16.76
C LYS A 188 -10.94 -5.74 15.99
N GLU A 189 -10.13 -4.72 15.75
CA GLU A 189 -8.83 -4.83 15.11
C GLU A 189 -7.83 -4.02 15.92
N THR A 190 -6.70 -4.63 16.27
CA THR A 190 -5.59 -3.95 16.94
C THR A 190 -4.37 -4.04 16.06
N VAL A 191 -3.73 -2.91 15.78
CA VAL A 191 -2.45 -2.83 15.09
C VAL A 191 -1.46 -2.16 16.02
N SER A 192 -0.41 -2.88 16.37
CA SER A 192 0.70 -2.37 17.18
C SER A 192 1.97 -2.36 16.34
N GLU A 193 2.59 -1.19 16.21
CA GLU A 193 3.90 -0.99 15.59
C GLU A 193 4.87 -0.61 16.70
N SER A 194 6.06 -1.22 16.69
CA SER A 194 7.11 -0.99 17.67
C SER A 194 8.51 -1.12 17.06
N GLY A 195 9.49 -0.53 17.73
CA GLY A 195 10.88 -0.50 17.29
C GLY A 195 11.24 0.66 16.36
N PRO A 196 12.54 0.91 16.16
CA PRO A 196 13.03 1.99 15.32
C PRO A 196 12.83 1.69 13.83
N GLU A 197 13.03 2.69 12.96
CA GLU A 197 12.91 2.51 11.51
C GLU A 197 13.85 1.45 10.91
N SER A 198 15.02 1.24 11.50
CA SER A 198 15.95 0.18 11.10
C SER A 198 15.50 -1.23 11.53
N ALA A 199 14.58 -1.36 12.50
CA ALA A 199 14.09 -2.63 13.00
C ALA A 199 12.67 -2.47 13.56
N ARG A 200 11.66 -2.70 12.71
CA ARG A 200 10.25 -2.56 13.06
C ARG A 200 9.58 -3.91 13.25
N GLN A 201 8.65 -3.96 14.19
CA GLN A 201 7.72 -5.06 14.36
C GLN A 201 6.29 -4.50 14.35
N ILE A 202 5.45 -5.07 13.50
CA ILE A 202 4.04 -4.76 13.37
C ILE A 202 3.25 -6.02 13.70
N VAL A 203 2.35 -5.96 14.68
CA VAL A 203 1.40 -7.02 14.99
C VAL A 203 0.00 -6.50 14.78
N LYS A 204 -0.72 -7.14 13.87
CA LYS A 204 -2.13 -6.89 13.57
C LYS A 204 -2.95 -8.09 14.04
N GLU A 205 -3.97 -7.83 14.84
CA GLU A 205 -4.90 -8.83 15.34
C GLU A 205 -6.32 -8.43 15.00
N VAL A 206 -7.11 -9.39 14.54
CA VAL A 206 -8.54 -9.25 14.31
C VAL A 206 -9.27 -10.15 15.28
N PHE A 207 -10.21 -9.57 16.03
CA PHE A 207 -11.06 -10.27 16.97
C PHE A 207 -12.49 -10.27 16.48
N GLU A 208 -13.15 -11.41 16.60
CA GLU A 208 -14.59 -11.55 16.37
C GLU A 208 -15.23 -12.22 17.59
N PRO A 209 -16.48 -11.86 17.92
CA PRO A 209 -17.20 -12.51 18.99
C PRO A 209 -17.60 -13.92 18.55
N THR A 210 -17.37 -14.90 19.42
CA THR A 210 -17.87 -16.26 19.27
C THR A 210 -19.38 -16.31 19.52
N VAL A 211 -20.00 -17.45 19.25
CA VAL A 211 -21.43 -17.68 19.51
C VAL A 211 -21.80 -17.49 20.99
N THR A 212 -20.85 -17.65 21.91
CA THR A 212 -21.04 -17.42 23.35
C THR A 212 -20.76 -15.96 23.78
N GLY A 213 -20.35 -15.10 22.85
CA GLY A 213 -20.00 -13.69 23.10
C GLY A 213 -18.55 -13.46 23.56
N GLU A 214 -17.73 -14.51 23.70
CA GLU A 214 -16.29 -14.38 23.97
C GLU A 214 -15.57 -13.85 22.73
N TRP A 215 -14.67 -12.88 22.89
CA TRP A 215 -13.86 -12.36 21.79
C TRP A 215 -12.64 -13.24 21.55
N LYS A 216 -12.45 -13.72 20.32
CA LYS A 216 -11.27 -14.52 19.94
C LYS A 216 -10.56 -13.90 18.75
N VAL A 217 -9.24 -14.06 18.74
CA VAL A 217 -8.42 -13.70 17.58
C VAL A 217 -8.72 -14.69 16.46
N VAL A 218 -9.18 -14.18 15.32
CA VAL A 218 -9.49 -14.98 14.11
C VAL A 218 -8.49 -14.76 12.98
N ASP A 219 -7.66 -13.73 13.09
CA ASP A 219 -6.55 -13.45 12.18
C ASP A 219 -5.48 -12.69 12.95
N ARG A 220 -4.23 -13.19 12.92
CA ARG A 220 -3.07 -12.47 13.43
C ARG A 220 -2.02 -12.41 12.34
N GLU A 221 -1.59 -11.20 12.00
CA GLU A 221 -0.47 -10.96 11.10
C GLU A 221 0.67 -10.30 11.88
N THR A 222 1.84 -10.91 11.87
CA THR A 222 3.06 -10.35 12.47
C THR A 222 4.08 -10.11 11.38
N THR A 223 4.48 -8.86 11.19
CA THR A 223 5.55 -8.47 10.28
C THR A 223 6.73 -7.95 11.09
N ALA A 224 7.89 -8.57 10.92
CA ALA A 224 9.15 -8.07 11.44
C ALA A 224 10.04 -7.67 10.27
N SER A 225 10.58 -6.46 10.28
CA SER A 225 11.46 -5.95 9.22
C SER A 225 12.71 -5.34 9.81
N LYS A 226 13.85 -5.59 9.18
CA LYS A 226 15.15 -5.02 9.50
C LYS A 226 15.74 -4.38 8.25
N SER A 227 16.36 -3.22 8.41
CA SER A 227 17.04 -2.50 7.35
C SER A 227 18.41 -2.07 7.83
N SER A 228 19.39 -2.24 6.95
CA SER A 228 20.79 -1.85 7.12
C SER A 228 21.32 -1.32 5.79
N ASP A 229 22.54 -0.79 5.78
CA ASP A 229 23.18 -0.33 4.54
C ASP A 229 23.42 -1.49 3.56
N ASP A 230 23.65 -2.70 4.09
CA ASP A 230 23.93 -3.91 3.29
C ASP A 230 22.67 -4.62 2.78
N GLY A 231 21.47 -4.17 3.19
CA GLY A 231 20.24 -4.81 2.77
C GLY A 231 19.05 -4.67 3.71
N LYS A 232 17.97 -5.33 3.30
CA LYS A 232 16.67 -5.35 4.00
C LYS A 232 16.20 -6.78 4.16
N GLU A 233 15.60 -7.07 5.30
CA GLU A 233 14.95 -8.35 5.57
C GLU A 233 13.56 -8.07 6.13
N SER A 234 12.57 -8.84 5.71
CA SER A 234 11.25 -8.84 6.30
C SER A 234 10.68 -10.24 6.36
N ARG A 235 9.99 -10.53 7.44
CA ARG A 235 9.26 -11.77 7.67
C ARG A 235 7.85 -11.42 8.12
N THR A 236 6.87 -11.87 7.36
CA THR A 236 5.45 -11.76 7.69
C THR A 236 4.89 -13.14 7.96
N VAL A 237 4.28 -13.33 9.11
CA VAL A 237 3.58 -14.56 9.49
C VAL A 237 2.11 -14.22 9.70
N ARG A 238 1.24 -14.85 8.92
CA ARG A 238 -0.21 -14.80 9.11
C ARG A 238 -0.69 -16.08 9.75
N GLN A 239 -1.42 -15.95 10.85
CA GLN A 239 -1.96 -17.04 11.64
C GLN A 239 -3.48 -17.01 11.59
N LEU A 240 -4.08 -18.17 11.35
CA LEU A 240 -5.53 -18.37 11.37
C LEU A 240 -5.87 -19.50 12.35
N PRO A 241 -7.10 -19.55 12.87
CA PRO A 241 -7.59 -20.69 13.65
C PRO A 241 -7.42 -22.01 12.88
N ASP A 242 -6.92 -23.04 13.55
CA ASP A 242 -6.95 -24.43 13.08
C ASP A 242 -8.31 -25.11 13.35
N SER A 243 -8.41 -26.40 13.03
CA SER A 243 -9.60 -27.23 13.31
C SER A 243 -10.00 -27.28 14.79
N TYR A 244 -9.07 -26.94 15.71
CA TYR A 244 -9.29 -26.90 17.15
C TYR A 244 -9.49 -25.47 17.68
N GLY A 245 -9.56 -24.47 16.81
CA GLY A 245 -9.73 -23.06 17.16
C GLY A 245 -8.48 -22.39 17.74
N ARG A 246 -7.30 -23.00 17.62
CA ARG A 246 -6.02 -22.41 18.05
C ARG A 246 -5.38 -21.67 16.90
N LEU A 247 -4.73 -20.54 17.19
CA LEU A 247 -3.95 -19.84 16.17
C LEU A 247 -2.75 -20.68 15.74
N SER A 248 -2.58 -20.79 14.44
CA SER A 248 -1.51 -21.56 13.81
C SER A 248 -1.07 -20.86 12.53
N ASP A 249 0.20 -21.02 12.18
CA ASP A 249 0.76 -20.42 10.98
C ASP A 249 0.00 -20.91 9.75
N PHE A 250 -0.54 -19.97 9.00
CA PHE A 250 -1.26 -20.21 7.76
C PHE A 250 -0.40 -19.81 6.56
N GLU A 251 0.25 -18.65 6.63
CA GLU A 251 1.12 -18.15 5.58
C GLU A 251 2.37 -17.53 6.20
N VAL A 252 3.52 -17.84 5.63
CA VAL A 252 4.80 -17.24 6.00
C VAL A 252 5.42 -16.67 4.73
N ARG A 253 5.65 -15.36 4.74
CA ARG A 253 6.36 -14.64 3.70
C ARG A 253 7.69 -14.17 4.24
N ASP A 254 8.78 -14.58 3.60
CA ASP A 254 10.12 -14.08 3.87
C ASP A 254 10.62 -13.31 2.65
N GLU A 255 11.14 -12.12 2.85
CA GLU A 255 11.73 -11.28 1.80
C GLU A 255 13.06 -10.72 2.28
N ARG A 256 14.10 -10.91 1.48
CA ARG A 256 15.46 -10.46 1.79
C ARG A 256 16.09 -9.83 0.55
N THR A 257 16.61 -8.63 0.71
CA THR A 257 17.48 -7.95 -0.25
C THR A 257 18.86 -7.82 0.36
N THR A 258 19.89 -8.15 -0.40
CA THR A 258 21.30 -7.93 -0.04
C THR A 258 21.95 -7.14 -1.17
N THR A 259 22.63 -6.05 -0.81
CA THR A 259 23.31 -5.18 -1.76
C THR A 259 24.80 -5.22 -1.48
N GLN A 260 25.59 -5.55 -2.50
CA GLN A 260 27.04 -5.57 -2.41
C GLN A 260 27.62 -5.06 -3.73
N GLU A 261 28.42 -4.00 -3.68
CA GLU A 261 29.20 -3.41 -4.80
C GLU A 261 28.77 -3.82 -6.22
N GLY A 262 27.76 -3.13 -6.76
CA GLY A 262 27.29 -3.36 -8.14
C GLY A 262 26.43 -4.61 -8.35
N ARG A 263 26.17 -5.39 -7.29
CA ARG A 263 25.25 -6.52 -7.26
C ARG A 263 24.15 -6.30 -6.23
N GLU A 264 22.93 -6.63 -6.61
CA GLU A 264 21.78 -6.71 -5.72
C GLU A 264 21.16 -8.10 -5.86
N SER A 265 20.90 -8.76 -4.74
CA SER A 265 20.18 -10.03 -4.71
C SER A 265 18.92 -9.86 -3.88
N ARG A 266 17.76 -10.22 -4.45
CA ARG A 266 16.46 -10.19 -3.78
C ARG A 266 15.87 -11.59 -3.80
N ALA A 267 15.55 -12.13 -2.64
CA ALA A 267 14.83 -13.38 -2.48
C ALA A 267 13.48 -13.11 -1.82
N VAL A 268 12.40 -13.56 -2.45
CA VAL A 268 11.05 -13.53 -1.88
C VAL A 268 10.55 -14.96 -1.83
N SER A 269 9.99 -15.39 -0.71
CA SER A 269 9.36 -16.70 -0.58
C SER A 269 8.03 -16.59 0.15
N VAL A 270 7.07 -17.40 -0.28
CA VAL A 270 5.76 -17.55 0.33
C VAL A 270 5.52 -19.03 0.55
N ARG A 271 5.29 -19.40 1.81
CA ARG A 271 4.85 -20.72 2.20
C ARG A 271 3.44 -20.63 2.76
N ARG A 272 2.59 -21.60 2.43
CA ARG A 272 1.20 -21.62 2.87
C ARG A 272 0.78 -23.02 3.30
N ARG A 273 -0.02 -23.10 4.37
CA ARG A 273 -0.69 -24.33 4.78
C ARG A 273 -1.84 -24.62 3.83
N ASP A 274 -2.12 -25.90 3.57
CA ASP A 274 -3.34 -26.24 2.85
C ASP A 274 -4.58 -25.93 3.69
N LEU A 275 -5.56 -25.25 3.09
CA LEU A 275 -6.87 -24.99 3.71
C LEU A 275 -7.72 -26.27 3.81
N GLN A 276 -7.45 -27.27 2.98
CA GLN A 276 -8.21 -28.53 2.95
C GLN A 276 -7.73 -29.54 4.00
N ASP A 277 -6.53 -29.38 4.54
CA ASP A 277 -5.93 -30.24 5.55
C ASP A 277 -5.48 -29.38 6.74
N THR A 278 -6.44 -29.12 7.64
CA THR A 278 -6.22 -28.28 8.82
C THR A 278 -5.63 -29.05 10.01
N ASP A 279 -5.61 -30.38 9.94
CA ASP A 279 -5.09 -31.26 10.99
C ASP A 279 -3.57 -31.47 10.88
N HIS A 280 -2.99 -31.21 9.70
CA HIS A 280 -1.56 -31.28 9.48
C HIS A 280 -0.95 -29.89 9.24
N PRO A 281 -0.03 -29.41 10.10
CA PRO A 281 0.58 -28.07 9.96
C PRO A 281 1.66 -28.05 8.86
N ARG A 282 1.48 -28.81 7.78
CA ARG A 282 2.45 -28.87 6.69
C ARG A 282 2.31 -27.62 5.82
N MET A 283 3.40 -26.86 5.74
CA MET A 283 3.52 -25.73 4.85
C MET A 283 4.08 -26.18 3.50
N PHE A 284 3.47 -25.70 2.41
CA PHE A 284 3.95 -25.90 1.04
C PHE A 284 4.57 -24.60 0.54
N LEU A 285 5.63 -24.70 -0.27
CA LEU A 285 6.21 -23.56 -0.96
C LEU A 285 5.29 -23.16 -2.11
N VAL A 286 4.54 -22.07 -1.91
CA VAL A 286 3.71 -21.49 -2.98
C VAL A 286 4.60 -20.91 -4.06
N GLU A 287 5.61 -20.15 -3.66
CA GLU A 287 6.56 -19.54 -4.58
C GLU A 287 7.83 -19.15 -3.81
N ARG A 288 8.99 -19.30 -4.45
CA ARG A 288 10.23 -18.63 -4.07
C ARG A 288 10.89 -18.08 -5.32
N THR A 289 11.04 -16.76 -5.38
CA THR A 289 11.71 -16.08 -6.47
C THR A 289 13.00 -15.46 -5.97
N VAL A 290 14.13 -15.84 -6.58
CA VAL A 290 15.45 -15.26 -6.33
C VAL A 290 15.86 -14.47 -7.57
N THR A 291 16.10 -13.19 -7.39
CA THR A 291 16.50 -12.25 -8.42
C THR A 291 17.88 -11.71 -8.12
N ASP A 292 18.84 -11.98 -9.00
CA ASP A 292 20.20 -11.43 -8.95
C ASP A 292 20.37 -10.40 -10.06
N GLN A 293 20.61 -9.16 -9.67
CA GLN A 293 20.94 -8.05 -10.55
C GLN A 293 22.43 -7.73 -10.43
N VAL A 294 23.10 -7.60 -11.57
CA VAL A 294 24.50 -7.19 -11.65
C VAL A 294 24.59 -6.01 -12.61
N LYS A 295 25.22 -4.94 -12.15
CA LYS A 295 25.54 -3.76 -12.97
C LYS A 295 27.04 -3.77 -13.27
N SER A 296 27.39 -3.84 -14.55
CA SER A 296 28.77 -3.75 -14.99
C SER A 296 29.22 -2.29 -15.16
N ALA A 297 30.54 -2.09 -15.27
CA ALA A 297 31.17 -0.78 -15.33
C ALA A 297 30.75 0.05 -16.56
N ASP A 298 30.37 -0.62 -17.65
CA ASP A 298 29.83 -0.04 -18.88
C ASP A 298 28.35 0.41 -18.74
N GLY A 299 27.75 0.23 -17.55
CA GLY A 299 26.37 0.60 -17.28
C GLY A 299 25.35 -0.45 -17.74
N LYS A 300 25.78 -1.57 -18.32
CA LYS A 300 24.91 -2.70 -18.63
C LYS A 300 24.40 -3.34 -17.34
N VAL A 301 23.12 -3.67 -17.32
CA VAL A 301 22.45 -4.33 -16.20
C VAL A 301 22.01 -5.71 -16.67
N THR A 302 22.37 -6.74 -15.90
CA THR A 302 21.90 -8.11 -16.11
C THR A 302 21.13 -8.55 -14.89
N THR A 303 19.88 -8.94 -15.09
CA THR A 303 18.98 -9.45 -14.06
C THR A 303 18.65 -10.90 -14.36
N LYS A 304 18.95 -11.81 -13.45
CA LYS A 304 18.55 -13.21 -13.53
C LYS A 304 17.55 -13.49 -12.42
N SER A 305 16.40 -14.03 -12.77
CA SER A 305 15.36 -14.42 -11.82
C SER A 305 15.06 -15.91 -11.97
N VAL A 306 15.00 -16.63 -10.84
CA VAL A 306 14.63 -18.05 -10.79
C VAL A 306 13.49 -18.21 -9.80
N THR A 307 12.42 -18.87 -10.23
CA THR A 307 11.22 -19.11 -9.42
C THR A 307 11.04 -20.61 -9.18
N GLU A 308 10.95 -20.99 -7.91
CA GLU A 308 10.72 -22.35 -7.43
C GLU A 308 9.33 -22.47 -6.78
N SER A 309 8.64 -23.59 -6.95
CA SER A 309 7.32 -23.83 -6.35
C SER A 309 7.01 -25.33 -6.15
N ASP A 310 6.24 -25.66 -5.12
CA ASP A 310 5.55 -26.96 -4.95
C ASP A 310 4.28 -27.07 -5.82
N LEU A 311 3.89 -25.97 -6.46
CA LEU A 311 2.69 -25.84 -7.28
C LEU A 311 3.08 -25.72 -8.77
N LEU A 312 2.24 -26.24 -9.65
CA LEU A 312 2.34 -26.05 -11.10
C LEU A 312 1.87 -24.65 -11.49
N ALA A 313 2.39 -24.17 -12.62
CA ALA A 313 1.91 -23.02 -13.40
C ALA A 313 1.26 -21.90 -12.55
N GLY A 314 2.08 -21.02 -11.99
CA GLY A 314 1.59 -19.80 -11.32
C GLY A 314 0.80 -20.03 -10.03
N GLY A 315 1.04 -21.15 -9.32
CA GLY A 315 0.48 -21.38 -7.99
C GLY A 315 -0.95 -21.96 -7.96
N ALA A 316 -1.46 -22.46 -9.09
CA ALA A 316 -2.86 -22.84 -9.22
C ALA A 316 -3.17 -24.30 -8.83
N THR A 317 -2.23 -25.23 -8.98
CA THR A 317 -2.45 -26.67 -8.74
C THR A 317 -1.22 -27.32 -8.12
N ARG A 318 -1.40 -28.37 -7.31
CA ARG A 318 -0.27 -29.11 -6.72
C ARG A 318 0.56 -29.79 -7.80
N ASN A 319 1.88 -29.80 -7.62
CA ASN A 319 2.78 -30.57 -8.46
C ASN A 319 2.63 -32.07 -8.15
N VAL A 320 1.75 -32.74 -8.90
CA VAL A 320 1.35 -34.14 -8.67
C VAL A 320 2.52 -35.11 -8.89
N THR A 321 3.58 -34.69 -9.59
CA THR A 321 4.74 -35.51 -9.95
C THR A 321 5.99 -35.24 -9.10
N SER A 322 5.94 -34.30 -8.13
CA SER A 322 7.10 -33.92 -7.32
C SER A 322 6.85 -34.06 -5.81
N SER A 323 7.85 -34.57 -5.08
CA SER A 323 7.87 -34.60 -3.61
C SER A 323 8.54 -33.36 -2.98
N SER A 324 9.01 -32.41 -3.80
CA SER A 324 9.73 -31.19 -3.38
C SER A 324 9.51 -30.00 -4.35
N PRO A 325 9.94 -28.76 -3.99
CA PRO A 325 9.83 -27.62 -4.90
C PRO A 325 10.64 -27.80 -6.18
N GLN A 326 10.13 -27.28 -7.29
CA GLN A 326 10.79 -27.32 -8.61
C GLN A 326 10.87 -25.94 -9.24
N ILE A 327 11.88 -25.71 -10.07
CA ILE A 327 11.99 -24.49 -10.88
C ILE A 327 10.86 -24.48 -11.90
N VAL A 328 10.00 -23.47 -11.81
CA VAL A 328 8.83 -23.26 -12.69
C VAL A 328 9.06 -22.15 -13.71
N GLU A 329 9.94 -21.20 -13.41
CA GLU A 329 10.30 -20.11 -14.31
C GLU A 329 11.77 -19.69 -14.13
N GLU A 330 12.44 -19.41 -15.23
CA GLU A 330 13.71 -18.68 -15.28
C GLU A 330 13.56 -17.48 -16.21
N THR A 331 13.93 -16.30 -15.74
CA THR A 331 13.94 -15.07 -16.53
C THR A 331 15.35 -14.49 -16.54
N THR A 332 15.87 -14.19 -17.73
CA THR A 332 17.11 -13.43 -17.89
C THR A 332 16.77 -12.14 -18.62
N GLU A 333 17.05 -11.02 -17.98
CA GLU A 333 16.92 -9.68 -18.54
C GLU A 333 18.30 -9.07 -18.69
N VAL A 334 18.57 -8.48 -19.84
CA VAL A 334 19.79 -7.74 -20.14
C VAL A 334 19.40 -6.38 -20.68
N GLU A 335 19.79 -5.33 -19.96
CA GLU A 335 19.64 -3.95 -20.38
C GLU A 335 21.02 -3.37 -20.68
N ALA A 336 21.21 -2.90 -21.91
CA ALA A 336 22.45 -2.32 -22.38
C ALA A 336 22.21 -0.86 -22.79
N PRO A 337 22.94 0.11 -22.21
CA PRO A 337 22.90 1.48 -22.68
C PRO A 337 23.55 1.58 -24.07
N GLY A 338 22.95 2.39 -24.93
CA GLY A 338 23.44 2.74 -26.26
C GLY A 338 23.91 4.19 -26.36
N GLU A 339 24.51 4.54 -27.48
CA GLU A 339 25.04 5.88 -27.70
C GLU A 339 23.95 6.97 -27.72
N GLY A 340 24.18 8.06 -27.01
CA GLY A 340 23.32 9.24 -27.06
C GLY A 340 21.96 9.04 -26.38
N GLY A 341 21.87 8.11 -25.42
CA GLY A 341 20.65 7.85 -24.65
C GLY A 341 19.73 6.78 -25.24
N SER A 342 20.13 6.14 -26.36
CA SER A 342 19.48 4.93 -26.82
C SER A 342 19.74 3.77 -25.85
N GLY A 343 18.99 2.68 -25.98
CA GLY A 343 19.19 1.49 -25.17
C GLY A 343 18.51 0.27 -25.76
N GLU A 344 18.96 -0.90 -25.34
CA GLU A 344 18.35 -2.17 -25.70
C GLU A 344 18.11 -3.00 -24.44
N LYS A 345 16.90 -3.53 -24.31
CA LYS A 345 16.50 -4.45 -23.25
C LYS A 345 16.03 -5.75 -23.88
N VAL A 346 16.68 -6.85 -23.52
CA VAL A 346 16.31 -8.20 -23.96
C VAL A 346 15.87 -8.99 -22.74
N VAL A 347 14.65 -9.54 -22.79
CA VAL A 347 14.10 -10.43 -21.77
C VAL A 347 13.89 -11.80 -22.38
N GLU A 348 14.51 -12.82 -21.80
CA GLU A 348 14.34 -14.22 -22.16
C GLU A 348 13.67 -14.96 -21.01
N VAL A 349 12.58 -15.67 -21.32
CA VAL A 349 11.79 -16.39 -20.33
C VAL A 349 11.75 -17.86 -20.69
N LYS A 350 12.06 -18.71 -19.71
CA LYS A 350 11.82 -20.15 -19.76
C LYS A 350 10.81 -20.52 -18.69
N GLN A 351 9.85 -21.38 -19.04
CA GLN A 351 8.80 -21.81 -18.13
C GLN A 351 8.59 -23.31 -18.21
N ARG A 352 8.16 -23.89 -17.10
CA ARG A 352 7.72 -25.28 -17.02
C ARG A 352 6.26 -25.36 -17.46
N GLY A 353 5.94 -26.31 -18.34
CA GLY A 353 4.58 -26.55 -18.77
C GLY A 353 3.75 -27.29 -17.70
N ALA A 354 2.43 -27.21 -17.78
CA ALA A 354 1.55 -28.00 -16.90
C ALA A 354 1.60 -29.52 -17.20
N VAL A 355 1.97 -29.90 -18.44
CA VAL A 355 2.01 -31.29 -18.92
C VAL A 355 3.44 -31.83 -18.99
N ASP A 356 4.44 -30.96 -19.09
CA ASP A 356 5.86 -31.33 -19.23
C ASP A 356 6.66 -30.81 -18.03
N SER A 357 7.37 -31.73 -17.38
CA SER A 357 8.26 -31.46 -16.25
C SER A 357 9.59 -30.79 -16.64
N SER A 358 9.87 -30.56 -17.92
CA SER A 358 11.06 -29.84 -18.35
C SER A 358 10.82 -28.33 -18.44
N LEU A 359 11.85 -27.56 -18.10
CA LEU A 359 11.87 -26.12 -18.30
C LEU A 359 12.20 -25.84 -19.79
N ARG A 360 11.34 -25.09 -20.48
CA ARG A 360 11.51 -24.79 -21.91
C ARG A 360 11.49 -23.29 -22.19
N PRO A 361 12.21 -22.79 -23.21
CA PRO A 361 12.05 -21.42 -23.66
C PRO A 361 10.58 -21.15 -23.99
N ALA A 362 10.02 -20.10 -23.39
CA ALA A 362 8.63 -19.72 -23.59
C ALA A 362 8.52 -18.58 -24.61
N TYR A 363 9.24 -17.49 -24.36
CA TYR A 363 9.27 -16.33 -25.24
C TYR A 363 10.51 -15.48 -24.99
N GLN A 364 10.74 -14.55 -25.91
CA GLN A 364 11.73 -13.50 -25.80
C GLN A 364 11.09 -12.16 -26.16
N VAL A 365 11.44 -11.11 -25.42
CA VAL A 365 11.03 -9.74 -25.71
C VAL A 365 12.28 -8.91 -25.95
N VAL A 366 12.36 -8.25 -27.09
CA VAL A 366 13.41 -7.28 -27.41
C VAL A 366 12.77 -5.91 -27.45
N GLN A 367 13.22 -5.01 -26.58
CA GLN A 367 12.80 -3.63 -26.51
C GLN A 367 13.99 -2.73 -26.86
N GLN A 368 13.81 -1.87 -27.86
CA GLN A 368 14.80 -0.89 -28.28
C GLN A 368 14.24 0.51 -28.04
N THR A 369 15.02 1.33 -27.37
CA THR A 369 14.72 2.74 -27.12
C THR A 369 15.69 3.57 -27.94
N ASP A 370 15.18 4.49 -28.75
CA ASP A 370 16.03 5.41 -29.51
C ASP A 370 16.45 6.64 -28.67
N ARG A 371 17.22 7.55 -29.27
CA ARG A 371 17.72 8.75 -28.59
C ARG A 371 16.63 9.77 -28.25
N GLU A 372 15.48 9.69 -28.90
CA GLU A 372 14.33 10.57 -28.68
C GLU A 372 13.38 10.00 -27.61
N GLY A 373 13.64 8.76 -27.17
CA GLY A 373 12.84 8.04 -26.19
C GLY A 373 11.71 7.21 -26.79
N ASN A 374 11.66 7.06 -28.12
CA ASN A 374 10.68 6.18 -28.75
C ASN A 374 11.04 4.72 -28.48
N VAL A 375 10.03 3.90 -28.20
CA VAL A 375 10.21 2.50 -27.83
C VAL A 375 9.64 1.60 -28.92
N ARG A 376 10.47 0.68 -29.41
CA ARG A 376 10.06 -0.44 -30.26
C ARG A 376 10.16 -1.73 -29.46
N GLN A 377 9.09 -2.51 -29.40
CA GLN A 377 9.07 -3.80 -28.72
C GLN A 377 8.72 -4.93 -29.71
N VAL A 378 9.49 -6.01 -29.68
CA VAL A 378 9.30 -7.21 -30.49
C VAL A 378 9.11 -8.41 -29.57
N PHE A 379 7.96 -9.06 -29.65
CA PHE A 379 7.68 -10.31 -28.96
C PHE A 379 7.98 -11.50 -29.89
N ILE A 380 8.82 -12.41 -29.43
CA ILE A 380 9.27 -13.59 -30.17
C ILE A 380 8.83 -14.83 -29.38
N PRO A 381 7.72 -15.49 -29.77
CA PRO A 381 7.33 -16.75 -29.15
C PRO A 381 8.38 -17.82 -29.46
N LYS A 382 8.66 -18.70 -28.49
CA LYS A 382 9.48 -19.90 -28.74
C LYS A 382 8.53 -21.09 -28.95
N ALA A 383 8.78 -21.88 -30.00
CA ALA A 383 7.98 -23.06 -30.28
C ALA A 383 8.14 -24.09 -29.15
N ARG A 384 7.03 -24.72 -28.75
CA ARG A 384 6.98 -25.70 -27.65
C ARG A 384 7.62 -27.04 -28.02
#